data_AF-A0A0H4T372-F1
#
_entry.id   AF-A0A0H4T372-F1
#
_cell.length_a   1.000
_cell.length_b   1.000
_cell.length_c   1.000
_cell.angle_alpha   90.00
_cell.angle_beta   90.00
_cell.angle_gamma   90.00
#
_symmetry.space_group_name_H-M   'P 1'
#
loop_
_entity.id
_entity.type
_entity.pdbx_description
1 polymer ?
#
loop_
_entity_poly.entity_id
_entity_poly.type
_entity_poly.pdbx_seq_one_letter_code
_entity_poly.pdbx_strand_id
1 'polypeptide(L)'
;MARVYEHGHPTRVPEIRKGDLVVVIAGKDAGKRGKVERVIRRTAGAGALRVPFRRGTNTSGTAVVVGGLNIAKRHTKPRQSAGRTDRVPKVQQGGILEIAMPLDVSKVMLVCPSCDRPTRISHATLDDGHRIRVCSHCGKALEVTT
;
A
#
# COMPACT_ATOMS: atom_id res chain seq x y z
N MET A 1 33.75 -27.92 -3.91
CA MET A 1 33.29 -26.74 -3.15
C MET A 1 33.37 -25.53 -4.05
N ALA A 2 32.22 -24.97 -4.43
CA ALA A 2 32.00 -23.59 -4.90
C ALA A 2 30.60 -23.57 -5.55
N ARG A 3 29.56 -23.28 -4.77
CA ARG A 3 28.22 -23.01 -5.31
C ARG A 3 28.13 -21.51 -5.56
N VAL A 4 28.19 -21.14 -6.83
CA VAL A 4 27.93 -19.79 -7.33
C VAL A 4 26.44 -19.51 -7.15
N TYR A 5 26.08 -18.77 -6.10
CA TYR A 5 24.73 -18.19 -5.94
C TYR A 5 24.85 -16.77 -5.39
N GLU A 6 25.55 -15.89 -6.09
CA GLU A 6 25.62 -14.49 -5.70
C GLU A 6 25.40 -13.66 -6.94
N HIS A 7 24.15 -13.24 -7.12
CA HIS A 7 23.69 -11.92 -7.59
C HIS A 7 22.18 -12.06 -7.74
N GLY A 8 21.53 -12.19 -6.57
CA GLY A 8 20.09 -12.08 -6.46
C GLY A 8 19.66 -10.78 -7.13
N HIS A 9 18.64 -10.87 -7.98
CA HIS A 9 18.04 -9.73 -8.65
C HIS A 9 17.80 -8.63 -7.60
N PRO A 10 18.16 -7.36 -7.86
CA PRO A 10 17.99 -6.32 -6.85
C PRO A 10 16.55 -6.33 -6.39
N THR A 11 16.32 -6.67 -5.12
CA THR A 11 14.97 -6.74 -4.57
C THR A 11 14.35 -5.36 -4.77
N ARG A 12 13.29 -5.28 -5.59
CA ARG A 12 12.58 -4.01 -5.81
C ARG A 12 11.96 -3.61 -4.47
N VAL A 13 12.61 -2.69 -3.77
CA VAL A 13 12.12 -2.15 -2.51
C VAL A 13 10.86 -1.34 -2.83
N PRO A 14 9.69 -1.72 -2.30
CA PRO A 14 8.47 -0.97 -2.55
C PRO A 14 8.55 0.41 -1.93
N GLU A 15 7.98 1.42 -2.58
CA GLU A 15 7.90 2.77 -2.02
C GLU A 15 7.11 2.78 -0.70
N ILE A 16 5.88 2.23 -0.68
CA ILE A 16 5.02 2.18 0.52
C ILE A 16 4.77 0.72 0.94
N ARG A 17 4.79 0.48 2.26
CA ARG A 17 4.53 -0.80 2.92
C ARG A 17 3.29 -0.69 3.82
N LYS A 18 2.73 -1.85 4.18
CA LYS A 18 1.70 -1.93 5.22
C LYS A 18 2.31 -1.48 6.54
N GLY A 19 1.57 -0.65 7.28
CA GLY A 19 1.98 -0.11 8.57
C GLY A 19 2.73 1.22 8.52
N ASP A 20 3.12 1.72 7.35
CA ASP A 20 3.70 3.06 7.23
C ASP A 20 2.69 4.14 7.64
N LEU A 21 3.20 5.22 8.26
CA LEU A 21 2.43 6.44 8.48
C LEU A 21 2.49 7.30 7.23
N VAL A 22 1.34 7.72 6.72
CA VAL A 22 1.23 8.57 5.53
C VAL A 22 0.37 9.79 5.80
N VAL A 23 0.66 10.88 5.08
CA VAL A 23 -0.19 12.07 4.98
C VAL A 23 -0.81 12.12 3.60
N VAL A 24 -2.07 12.55 3.52
CA VAL A 24 -2.73 12.80 2.22
C VAL A 24 -2.36 14.19 1.74
N ILE A 25 -1.81 14.29 0.52
CA ILE A 25 -1.38 15.54 -0.10
C ILE A 25 -2.58 16.29 -0.69
N ALA A 26 -3.43 15.55 -1.41
CA ALA A 26 -4.48 16.12 -2.23
C ALA A 26 -5.76 15.28 -2.19
N GLY A 27 -6.91 15.96 -2.34
CA GLY A 27 -8.25 15.38 -2.32
C GLY A 27 -9.04 15.77 -1.07
N LYS A 28 -10.17 15.09 -0.85
CA LYS A 28 -11.12 15.41 0.24
C LYS A 28 -10.49 15.34 1.64
N ASP A 29 -9.55 14.41 1.83
CA ASP A 29 -8.89 14.17 3.11
C ASP A 29 -7.47 14.77 3.19
N ALA A 30 -7.17 15.76 2.36
CA ALA A 30 -5.86 16.44 2.35
C ALA A 30 -5.47 16.96 3.75
N GLY A 31 -4.19 16.80 4.10
CA GLY A 31 -3.62 17.19 5.39
C GLY A 31 -3.79 16.16 6.51
N LYS A 32 -4.72 15.22 6.40
CA LYS A 32 -4.90 14.17 7.41
C LYS A 32 -3.81 13.11 7.32
N ARG A 33 -3.41 12.59 8.49
CA ARG A 33 -2.45 11.49 8.63
C ARG A 33 -3.17 10.19 8.93
N GLY A 34 -2.61 9.06 8.51
CA GLY A 34 -3.15 7.73 8.83
C GLY A 34 -2.15 6.61 8.59
N LYS A 35 -2.41 5.44 9.18
CA LYS A 35 -1.60 4.22 9.01
C LYS A 35 -2.12 3.43 7.80
N VAL A 36 -1.21 2.93 6.97
CA VAL A 36 -1.55 2.12 5.79
C VAL A 36 -1.99 0.72 6.23
N GLU A 37 -3.25 0.37 5.98
CA GLU A 37 -3.80 -0.96 6.29
C GLU A 37 -3.39 -2.01 5.26
N ARG A 38 -3.42 -1.64 3.98
CA ARG A 38 -3.02 -2.52 2.87
C ARG A 38 -2.62 -1.73 1.65
N VAL A 39 -1.73 -2.33 0.86
CA VAL A 39 -1.26 -1.81 -0.43
C VAL A 39 -1.82 -2.71 -1.52
N ILE A 40 -2.61 -2.14 -2.42
CA ILE A 40 -3.20 -2.80 -3.59
C ILE A 40 -2.26 -2.56 -4.76
N ARG A 41 -1.53 -3.59 -5.17
CA ARG A 41 -0.73 -3.57 -6.40
C ARG A 41 -1.57 -4.20 -7.50
N ARG A 42 -2.01 -3.41 -8.49
CA ARG A 42 -2.59 -3.94 -9.71
C ARG A 42 -1.44 -4.54 -10.52
N THR A 43 -1.24 -5.85 -10.39
CA THR A 43 -0.44 -6.57 -11.38
C THR A 43 -1.13 -6.37 -12.73
N ALA A 44 -0.39 -5.86 -13.72
CA ALA A 44 -0.86 -5.87 -15.10
C ALA A 44 -1.31 -7.30 -15.38
N GLY A 45 -2.59 -7.50 -15.65
CA GLY A 45 -3.14 -8.83 -15.88
C GLY A 45 -2.31 -9.55 -16.95
N ALA A 46 -2.24 -10.88 -16.88
CA ALA A 46 -1.52 -11.74 -17.81
C ALA A 46 -1.95 -11.62 -19.30
N GLY A 47 -2.78 -10.63 -19.65
CA GLY A 47 -3.23 -10.27 -20.99
C GLY A 47 -3.30 -8.75 -21.24
N ALA A 48 -2.50 -7.93 -20.55
CA ALA A 48 -2.32 -6.53 -20.93
C ALA A 48 -1.53 -6.46 -22.25
N LEU A 49 -2.28 -6.31 -23.35
CA LEU A 49 -1.84 -6.18 -24.73
C LEU A 49 -0.51 -5.40 -24.85
N ARG A 50 0.56 -6.09 -25.27
CA ARG A 50 1.80 -5.47 -25.78
C ARG A 50 1.49 -4.78 -27.11
N VAL A 51 0.86 -3.60 -27.07
CA VAL A 51 0.76 -2.74 -28.26
C VAL A 51 1.84 -1.67 -28.20
N PRO A 52 2.62 -1.49 -29.29
CA PRO A 52 3.73 -0.54 -29.34
C PRO A 52 3.29 0.93 -29.33
N PHE A 53 1.99 1.22 -29.42
CA PHE A 53 1.46 2.56 -29.67
C PHE A 53 0.48 3.09 -28.59
N ARG A 54 0.51 2.58 -27.36
CA ARG A 54 -0.04 3.33 -26.21
C ARG A 54 1.12 3.97 -25.45
N ARG A 55 1.41 5.23 -25.79
CA ARG A 55 2.05 6.17 -24.85
C ARG A 55 1.23 6.12 -23.57
N GLY A 56 1.87 5.68 -22.48
CA GLY A 56 1.25 5.36 -21.21
C GLY A 56 0.34 6.48 -20.73
N THR A 57 -0.96 6.26 -20.76
CA THR A 57 -1.85 7.02 -19.90
C THR A 57 -1.57 6.54 -18.47
N ASN A 58 -0.91 7.38 -17.69
CA ASN A 58 -0.69 7.17 -16.27
C ASN A 58 -2.05 6.94 -15.61
N THR A 59 -2.41 5.70 -15.28
CA THR A 59 -3.64 5.44 -14.50
C THR A 59 -3.48 4.19 -13.64
N SER A 60 -2.74 4.36 -12.54
CA SER A 60 -2.97 3.68 -11.26
C SER A 60 -2.59 2.20 -11.14
N GLY A 61 -1.28 1.91 -11.13
CA GLY A 61 -0.76 0.56 -10.86
C GLY A 61 -0.72 0.17 -9.38
N THR A 62 -0.67 1.14 -8.45
CA THR A 62 -0.63 0.87 -7.00
C THR A 62 -1.49 1.87 -6.26
N ALA A 63 -2.36 1.37 -5.36
CA ALA A 63 -3.19 2.16 -4.48
C ALA A 63 -2.99 1.70 -3.03
N VAL A 64 -3.29 2.55 -2.07
CA VAL A 64 -3.17 2.28 -0.63
C VAL A 64 -4.53 2.48 0.05
N VAL A 65 -4.86 1.60 0.98
CA VAL A 65 -6.00 1.81 1.89
C VAL A 65 -5.43 2.29 3.20
N VAL A 66 -5.86 3.49 3.60
CA VAL A 66 -5.42 4.14 4.84
C VAL A 66 -6.59 4.12 5.82
N GLY A 67 -6.33 3.67 7.04
CA GLY A 67 -7.37 3.55 8.06
C GLY A 67 -8.01 4.90 8.37
N GLY A 68 -9.34 4.94 8.40
CA GLY A 68 -10.12 6.14 8.73
C GLY A 68 -10.14 7.24 7.67
N LEU A 69 -9.49 7.05 6.51
CA LEU A 69 -9.47 8.02 5.41
C LEU A 69 -10.18 7.47 4.17
N ASN A 70 -10.68 8.37 3.32
CA ASN A 70 -11.41 8.05 2.10
C ASN A 70 -12.58 7.06 2.34
N ILE A 71 -13.37 7.32 3.38
CA ILE A 71 -14.45 6.42 3.81
C ILE A 71 -15.65 6.53 2.87
N ALA A 72 -16.15 5.38 2.43
CA ALA A 72 -17.43 5.26 1.72
C ALA A 72 -18.44 4.48 2.57
N LYS A 73 -19.68 4.99 2.60
CA LYS A 73 -20.81 4.32 3.24
C LYS A 73 -21.38 3.25 2.29
N ARG A 74 -21.29 1.99 2.70
CA ARG A 74 -21.82 0.85 1.94
C ARG A 74 -23.01 0.24 2.67
N HIS A 75 -24.19 0.45 2.11
CA HIS A 75 -25.40 -0.25 2.54
C HIS A 75 -25.30 -1.72 2.16
N THR A 76 -25.26 -2.60 3.16
CA THR A 76 -25.11 -4.04 2.95
C THR A 76 -26.34 -4.73 3.49
N LYS A 77 -27.05 -5.46 2.62
CA LYS A 77 -28.17 -6.30 3.04
C LYS A 77 -27.66 -7.42 3.96
N PRO A 78 -28.42 -7.82 5.00
CA PRO A 78 -28.07 -8.98 5.81
C PRO A 78 -27.88 -10.19 4.89
N ARG A 79 -26.79 -10.93 5.06
CA ARG A 79 -26.53 -12.16 4.31
C ARG A 79 -26.33 -13.29 5.30
N GLN A 80 -27.03 -14.39 5.08
CA GLN A 80 -26.75 -15.63 5.79
C GLN A 80 -25.49 -16.24 5.15
N SER A 81 -24.39 -16.27 5.91
CA SER A 81 -23.22 -17.06 5.54
C SER A 81 -23.36 -18.44 6.16
N ALA A 82 -23.72 -19.43 5.34
CA ALA A 82 -23.65 -20.83 5.72
C ALA A 82 -22.26 -21.36 5.35
N GLY A 83 -21.39 -21.53 6.34
CA GLY A 83 -20.18 -22.33 6.15
C GLY A 83 -20.57 -23.80 6.02
N ARG A 84 -19.95 -24.57 5.13
CA ARG A 84 -20.22 -26.02 4.93
C ARG A 84 -20.12 -26.84 6.23
N THR A 85 -19.39 -26.35 7.23
CA THR A 85 -19.09 -27.01 8.51
C THR A 85 -19.97 -26.57 9.68
N ASP A 86 -20.65 -25.43 9.58
CA ASP A 86 -21.34 -24.84 10.73
C ASP A 86 -22.85 -25.15 10.65
N ARG A 87 -23.38 -25.93 11.62
CA ARG A 87 -24.82 -26.27 11.71
C ARG A 87 -25.72 -25.06 11.94
N VAL A 88 -25.16 -23.94 12.41
CA VAL A 88 -25.87 -22.68 12.65
C VAL A 88 -25.45 -21.67 11.58
N PRO A 89 -26.40 -21.11 10.80
CA PRO A 89 -26.07 -20.07 9.84
C PRO A 89 -25.56 -18.82 10.57
N LYS A 90 -24.33 -18.40 10.25
CA LYS A 90 -23.80 -17.10 10.70
C LYS A 90 -24.50 -16.02 9.88
N VAL A 91 -25.46 -15.32 10.49
CA VAL A 91 -26.11 -14.16 9.86
C VAL A 91 -25.17 -12.97 10.00
N GLN A 92 -24.63 -12.48 8.89
CA GLN A 92 -24.00 -11.17 8.88
C GLN A 92 -25.11 -10.14 9.04
N GLN A 93 -25.13 -9.45 10.18
CA GLN A 93 -26.08 -8.37 10.43
C GLN A 93 -25.93 -7.31 9.34
N GLY A 94 -27.05 -6.96 8.71
CA GLY A 94 -27.08 -5.89 7.72
C GLY A 94 -26.96 -4.53 8.39
N GLY A 95 -26.53 -3.53 7.61
CA GLY A 95 -26.35 -2.19 8.13
C GLY A 95 -25.60 -1.28 7.15
N ILE A 96 -25.29 -0.09 7.64
CA ILE A 96 -24.45 0.89 6.95
C ILE A 96 -23.01 0.62 7.39
N LEU A 97 -22.20 0.04 6.51
CA LEU A 97 -20.78 -0.21 6.77
C LEU A 97 -19.94 0.97 6.30
N GLU A 98 -19.02 1.42 7.13
CA GLU A 98 -18.03 2.43 6.75
C GLU A 98 -16.75 1.73 6.31
N ILE A 99 -16.46 1.79 5.00
CA ILE A 99 -15.34 1.07 4.41
C ILE A 99 -14.35 2.09 3.85
N ALA A 100 -13.09 2.00 4.27
CA ALA A 100 -12.01 2.79 3.72
C ALA A 100 -11.74 2.40 2.26
N MET A 101 -11.82 3.38 1.36
CA MET A 101 -11.59 3.17 -0.07
C MET A 101 -10.14 3.45 -0.45
N PRO A 102 -9.61 2.79 -1.48
CA PRO A 102 -8.23 2.99 -1.90
C PRO A 102 -7.97 4.43 -2.37
N LEU A 103 -6.84 4.98 -1.92
CA LEU A 103 -6.23 6.20 -2.44
C LEU A 103 -5.08 5.83 -3.37
N ASP A 104 -4.88 6.60 -4.43
CA ASP A 104 -3.73 6.41 -5.32
C ASP A 104 -2.43 6.80 -4.59
N VAL A 105 -1.32 6.11 -4.87
CA VAL A 105 -0.01 6.39 -4.25
C VAL A 105 0.43 7.83 -4.48
N SER A 106 0.10 8.42 -5.63
CA SER A 106 0.43 9.82 -5.94
C SER A 106 -0.21 10.84 -4.99
N LYS A 107 -1.29 10.48 -4.28
CA LYS A 107 -2.01 11.37 -3.36
C LYS A 107 -1.52 11.28 -1.92
N VAL A 108 -0.53 10.44 -1.63
CA VAL A 108 -0.02 10.23 -0.28
C VAL A 108 1.49 10.45 -0.22
N MET A 109 1.96 10.94 0.92
CA MET A 109 3.39 11.05 1.26
C MET A 109 3.69 10.30 2.54
N LEU A 110 4.85 9.65 2.60
CA LEU A 110 5.31 8.97 3.80
C LEU A 110 5.72 9.99 4.86
N VAL A 111 5.27 9.80 6.08
CA VAL A 111 5.73 10.56 7.24
C VAL A 111 6.82 9.75 7.91
N CYS A 112 8.01 10.33 8.03
CA CYS A 112 9.13 9.62 8.63
C CYS A 112 8.92 9.49 10.16
N PRO A 113 9.06 8.28 10.73
CA PRO A 113 8.87 8.08 12.17
C PRO A 113 9.94 8.74 13.03
N SER A 114 11.09 9.12 12.44
CA SER A 114 12.18 9.76 13.17
C SER A 114 12.14 11.28 13.17
N CYS A 115 11.45 11.91 12.22
CA CYS A 115 11.43 13.37 12.09
C CYS A 115 10.01 13.97 11.97
N ASP A 116 8.97 13.15 11.93
CA ASP A 116 7.54 13.52 11.87
C ASP A 116 7.14 14.47 10.73
N ARG A 117 8.03 14.64 9.76
CA ARG A 117 7.82 15.43 8.56
C ARG A 117 7.38 14.53 7.41
N PRO A 118 6.55 15.04 6.49
CA PRO A 118 6.28 14.38 5.23
C PRO A 118 7.56 14.38 4.39
N THR A 119 7.98 13.20 3.94
CA THR A 119 9.30 13.00 3.33
C THR A 119 9.18 12.21 2.03
N ARG A 120 10.09 12.49 1.10
CA ARG A 120 10.31 11.63 -0.07
C ARG A 120 11.20 10.45 0.31
N ILE A 121 11.06 9.38 -0.45
CA ILE A 121 11.78 8.12 -0.22
C ILE A 121 13.00 8.08 -1.13
N SER A 122 14.16 7.96 -0.51
CA SER A 122 15.43 7.64 -1.17
C SER A 122 15.73 6.16 -0.97
N HIS A 123 16.63 5.61 -1.80
CA HIS A 123 17.10 4.24 -1.66
C HIS A 123 18.60 4.23 -1.41
N ALA A 124 19.05 3.46 -0.44
CA ALA A 124 20.46 3.18 -0.21
C ALA A 124 20.70 1.67 -0.29
N THR A 125 21.92 1.28 -0.62
CA THR A 125 22.38 -0.11 -0.58
C THR A 125 23.25 -0.26 0.66
N LEU A 126 22.95 -1.26 1.50
CA LEU A 126 23.78 -1.63 2.64
C LEU A 126 24.96 -2.49 2.18
N ASP A 127 25.97 -2.64 3.03
CA ASP A 127 27.17 -3.44 2.74
C ASP A 127 26.86 -4.91 2.45
N ASP A 128 25.74 -5.43 2.98
CA ASP A 128 25.21 -6.77 2.72
C ASP A 128 24.57 -6.92 1.30
N GLY A 129 24.56 -5.86 0.50
CA GLY A 129 23.92 -5.82 -0.83
C GLY A 129 22.39 -5.61 -0.79
N HIS A 130 21.79 -5.49 0.40
CA HIS A 130 20.37 -5.23 0.56
C HIS A 130 20.03 -3.75 0.34
N ARG A 131 18.97 -3.49 -0.44
CA ARG A 131 18.46 -2.13 -0.64
C ARG A 131 17.46 -1.77 0.46
N ILE A 132 17.63 -0.61 1.05
CA ILE A 132 16.77 -0.05 2.10
C ILE A 132 16.10 1.25 1.64
N ARG A 133 14.98 1.59 2.27
CA ARG A 133 14.33 2.89 2.13
C ARG A 133 14.98 3.85 3.12
N VAL A 134 15.30 5.05 2.66
CA VAL A 134 15.93 6.10 3.45
C VAL A 134 15.10 7.36 3.34
N CYS A 135 14.96 8.09 4.44
CA CYS A 135 14.33 9.40 4.44
C CYS A 135 15.22 10.43 3.74
N SER A 136 14.70 11.15 2.74
CA SER A 136 15.48 12.20 2.07
C SER A 136 15.82 13.40 2.97
N HIS A 137 15.13 13.59 4.09
CA HIS A 137 15.38 14.72 5.00
C HIS A 137 16.39 14.42 6.11
N CYS A 138 16.35 13.23 6.72
CA CYS A 138 17.21 12.89 7.85
C CYS A 138 18.21 11.77 7.56
N GLY A 139 18.15 11.13 6.39
CA GLY A 139 19.07 10.05 6.02
C GLY A 139 18.89 8.74 6.80
N LYS A 140 17.91 8.67 7.72
CA LYS A 140 17.63 7.46 8.51
C LYS A 140 16.80 6.45 7.70
N ALA A 141 16.98 5.17 8.02
CA ALA A 141 16.21 4.09 7.42
C ALA A 141 14.71 4.19 7.79
N LEU A 142 13.85 3.94 6.80
CA LEU A 142 12.39 3.95 6.95
C LEU A 142 11.89 2.52 7.14
N GLU A 143 11.99 2.04 8.38
CA GLU A 143 11.43 0.77 8.82
C GLU A 143 9.98 0.94 9.29
N VAL A 144 9.19 -0.13 9.17
CA VAL A 144 7.81 -0.14 9.67
C VAL A 144 7.88 -0.28 11.19
N THR A 145 7.47 0.74 11.94
CA THR A 145 7.29 0.62 13.38
C THR A 145 6.09 -0.31 13.62
N THR A 146 6.37 -1.51 14.13
CA THR A 146 5.40 -2.59 14.36
C THR A 146 4.25 -2.11 15.23
#